data_AF-A0A7S1BW03-F1
#
_entry.id   AF-A0A7S1BW03-F1
#
_cell.length_a   1.000
_cell.length_b   1.000
_cell.length_c   1.000
_cell.angle_alpha   90.00
_cell.angle_beta   90.00
_cell.angle_gamma   90.00
#
_symmetry.space_group_name_H-M   'P 1'
#
loop_
_entity.id
_entity.type
_entity.pdbx_description
1 polymer ?
#
loop_
_entity_poly.entity_id
_entity_poly.type
_entity_poly.pdbx_seq_one_letter_code
_entity_poly.pdbx_strand_id
1 'polypeptide(L)'
;AEGGVAGLIKRSENNLAVLSRFVDDNDWINFLAKDAEVRSSTSVCLTLDLDAKQIKEFAALLEKENVALDIGGYRDAPPSIRIWCGSTVETSDVEALMPWLTWAYETIKSN
;
A
#
# COMPACT_ATOMS: atom_id res chain seq x y z
N ALA A 1 2.66 25.33 10.99
CA ALA A 1 1.43 25.57 10.20
C ALA A 1 0.90 24.22 9.76
N GLU A 2 0.12 23.56 10.62
CA GLU A 2 -0.36 22.18 10.42
C GLU A 2 -1.78 22.17 9.84
N GLY A 3 -1.98 22.77 8.66
CA GLY A 3 -3.31 22.84 8.07
C GLY A 3 -3.33 23.40 6.66
N GLY A 4 -4.53 23.44 6.08
CA GLY A 4 -4.76 23.88 4.70
C GLY A 4 -4.11 22.96 3.66
N VAL A 5 -4.11 23.38 2.40
CA VAL A 5 -3.62 22.59 1.26
C VAL A 5 -2.18 22.09 1.50
N ALA A 6 -1.29 22.94 2.02
CA ALA A 6 0.08 22.56 2.32
C ALA A 6 0.20 21.45 3.38
N GLY A 7 -0.62 21.49 4.44
CA GLY A 7 -0.67 20.42 5.43
C GLY A 7 -1.20 19.11 4.86
N LEU A 8 -2.21 19.19 3.97
CA LEU A 8 -2.78 18.01 3.32
C LEU A 8 -1.80 17.34 2.34
N ILE A 9 -1.03 18.13 1.56
CA ILE A 9 0.03 17.62 0.69
C ILE A 9 1.12 16.95 1.54
N LYS A 10 1.59 17.63 2.58
CA LYS A 10 2.62 17.07 3.48
C LYS A 10 2.17 15.75 4.11
N ARG A 11 0.89 15.62 4.45
CA ARG A 11 0.33 14.36 4.98
C ARG A 11 0.43 13.22 3.96
N SER A 12 0.04 13.44 2.71
CA SER A 12 0.13 12.38 1.70
C SER A 12 1.59 12.03 1.36
N GLU A 13 2.49 13.02 1.35
CA GLU A 13 3.94 12.79 1.20
C GLU A 13 4.52 11.98 2.36
N ASN A 14 4.13 12.27 3.60
CA ASN A 14 4.55 11.50 4.77
C ASN A 14 4.07 10.04 4.68
N ASN A 15 2.82 9.82 4.25
CA ASN A 15 2.26 8.49 4.04
C ASN A 15 3.03 7.71 2.96
N LEU A 16 3.34 8.36 1.83
CA LEU A 16 4.19 7.77 0.79
C LEU A 16 5.59 7.44 1.32
N ALA A 17 6.15 8.28 2.20
CA ALA A 17 7.46 8.03 2.80
C ALA A 17 7.48 6.79 3.71
N VAL A 18 6.39 6.52 4.44
CA VAL A 18 6.23 5.26 5.21
C VAL A 18 6.26 4.06 4.26
N LEU A 19 5.44 4.09 3.21
CA LEU A 19 5.40 3.01 2.22
C LEU A 19 6.72 2.84 1.46
N SER A 20 7.43 3.94 1.18
CA SER A 20 8.73 3.89 0.50
C SER A 20 9.77 3.17 1.37
N ARG A 21 9.85 3.49 2.66
CA ARG A 21 10.73 2.76 3.60
C ARG A 21 10.36 1.29 3.68
N PHE A 22 9.06 0.99 3.81
CA PHE A 22 8.59 -0.38 3.86
C PHE A 22 8.96 -1.17 2.60
N VAL A 23 8.86 -0.56 1.42
CA VAL A 23 9.32 -1.16 0.16
C VAL A 23 10.83 -1.39 0.17
N ASP A 24 11.62 -0.40 0.60
CA ASP A 24 13.08 -0.52 0.66
C ASP A 24 13.55 -1.62 1.64
N ASP A 25 12.78 -1.87 2.70
CA ASP A 25 13.07 -2.88 3.73
C ASP A 25 12.60 -4.31 3.36
N ASN A 26 11.89 -4.49 2.23
CA ASN A 26 11.24 -5.76 1.89
C ASN A 26 11.38 -6.13 0.39
N ASP A 27 12.09 -7.22 0.10
CA ASP A 27 12.36 -7.64 -1.28
C ASP A 27 11.11 -8.08 -2.08
N TRP A 28 10.03 -8.44 -1.40
CA TRP A 28 8.82 -9.02 -2.00
C TRP A 28 7.77 -7.99 -2.44
N ILE A 29 7.97 -6.71 -2.15
CA ILE A 29 7.03 -5.63 -2.47
C ILE A 29 7.76 -4.51 -3.18
N ASN A 30 7.16 -3.99 -4.23
CA ASN A 30 7.78 -2.99 -5.09
C ASN A 30 6.75 -1.95 -5.55
N PHE A 31 7.20 -0.75 -5.90
CA PHE A 31 6.32 0.18 -6.61
C PHE A 31 5.95 -0.35 -7.99
N LEU A 32 4.65 -0.25 -8.32
CA LEU A 32 4.16 -0.55 -9.66
C LEU A 32 4.76 0.44 -10.67
N ALA A 33 4.74 1.73 -10.34
CA ALA A 33 5.42 2.77 -11.09
C ALA A 33 6.92 2.78 -10.75
N LYS A 34 7.76 2.42 -11.73
CA LYS A 34 9.22 2.31 -11.53
C LYS A 34 9.88 3.67 -11.31
N ASP A 35 9.50 4.67 -12.09
CA ASP A 35 10.01 6.03 -11.96
C ASP A 35 9.44 6.71 -10.72
N ALA A 36 10.32 7.24 -9.86
CA ALA A 36 9.90 7.86 -8.60
C ALA A 36 9.08 9.14 -8.81
N GLU A 37 9.35 9.89 -9.88
CA GLU A 37 8.70 11.17 -10.17
C GLU A 37 7.20 11.04 -10.51
N VAL A 38 6.75 9.86 -10.94
CA VAL A 38 5.36 9.60 -11.32
C VAL A 38 4.59 8.76 -10.29
N ARG A 39 5.21 8.48 -9.12
CA ARG A 39 4.52 7.79 -8.02
C ARG A 39 3.50 8.74 -7.39
N SER A 40 2.25 8.32 -7.34
CA SER A 40 1.21 9.08 -6.65
C SER A 40 1.41 8.96 -5.13
N SER A 41 1.41 10.09 -4.42
CA SER A 41 1.45 10.11 -2.95
C SER A 41 0.08 9.90 -2.31
N THR A 42 -1.00 9.97 -3.07
CA THR A 42 -2.38 9.81 -2.58
C THR A 42 -2.97 8.43 -2.91
N SER A 43 -2.46 7.80 -3.98
CA SER A 43 -2.89 6.51 -4.50
C SER A 43 -1.69 5.62 -4.78
N VAL A 44 -1.14 4.98 -3.75
CA VAL A 44 0.12 4.25 -3.89
C VAL A 44 -0.15 2.85 -4.43
N CYS A 45 0.31 2.57 -5.65
CA CYS A 45 0.18 1.25 -6.28
C CYS A 45 1.47 0.44 -6.12
N LEU A 46 1.34 -0.77 -5.60
CA LEU A 46 2.45 -1.67 -5.29
C LEU A 46 2.23 -3.02 -5.97
N THR A 47 3.29 -3.63 -6.47
CA THR A 47 3.34 -5.03 -6.89
C THR A 47 3.89 -5.87 -5.76
N LEU A 48 3.35 -7.08 -5.58
CA LEU A 48 3.89 -8.07 -4.66
C LEU A 48 4.46 -9.24 -5.47
N ASP A 49 5.39 -10.00 -4.91
CA ASP A 49 5.90 -11.26 -5.47
C ASP A 49 4.87 -12.41 -5.34
N LEU A 50 3.65 -12.12 -5.78
CA LEU A 50 2.46 -12.95 -5.78
C LEU A 50 1.81 -12.91 -7.16
N ASP A 51 1.23 -14.03 -7.58
CA ASP A 51 0.45 -14.07 -8.82
C ASP A 51 -0.95 -13.43 -8.66
N ALA A 52 -1.70 -13.30 -9.76
CA ALA A 52 -3.01 -12.67 -9.76
C ALA A 52 -4.05 -13.36 -8.84
N LYS A 53 -3.92 -14.67 -8.61
CA LYS A 53 -4.81 -15.42 -7.72
C LYS A 53 -4.43 -15.14 -6.27
N GLN A 54 -3.13 -15.20 -5.96
CA GLN A 54 -2.59 -14.91 -4.63
C GLN A 54 -2.85 -13.46 -4.19
N ILE A 55 -2.80 -12.48 -5.09
CA ILE A 55 -3.18 -11.10 -4.79
C ILE A 55 -4.64 -10.99 -4.35
N LYS A 56 -5.55 -11.75 -4.97
CA LYS A 56 -6.97 -11.77 -4.56
C LYS A 56 -7.15 -12.41 -3.19
N GLU A 57 -6.43 -13.50 -2.92
CA GLU A 57 -6.44 -14.17 -1.63
C GLU A 57 -5.84 -13.28 -0.53
N PHE A 58 -4.75 -12.57 -0.82
CA PHE A 58 -4.13 -11.56 0.04
C PHE A 58 -5.13 -10.47 0.42
N ALA A 59 -5.80 -9.87 -0.56
CA ALA A 59 -6.80 -8.82 -0.32
C ALA A 59 -7.99 -9.36 0.51
N ALA A 60 -8.49 -10.55 0.17
CA ALA A 60 -9.58 -11.18 0.91
C ALA A 60 -9.19 -11.57 2.34
N LEU A 61 -7.93 -11.89 2.61
CA LEU A 61 -7.43 -12.19 3.94
C LEU A 61 -7.46 -10.93 4.83
N LEU A 62 -6.96 -9.80 4.32
CA LEU A 62 -7.02 -8.52 5.03
C LEU A 62 -8.46 -8.05 5.28
N GLU A 63 -9.33 -8.21 4.28
CA GLU A 63 -10.75 -7.85 4.39
C GLU A 63 -11.48 -8.64 5.49
N LYS A 64 -11.17 -9.94 5.66
CA LYS A 64 -11.74 -10.76 6.76
C LYS A 64 -11.39 -10.23 8.15
N GLU A 65 -10.21 -9.65 8.29
CA GLU A 65 -9.75 -9.01 9.54
C GLU A 65 -10.23 -7.56 9.66
N ASN A 66 -11.05 -7.09 8.70
CA ASN A 66 -11.54 -5.72 8.60
C ASN A 66 -10.41 -4.68 8.52
N VAL A 67 -9.32 -5.05 7.85
CA VAL A 67 -8.13 -4.21 7.60
C VAL A 67 -7.99 -3.98 6.10
N ALA A 68 -7.51 -2.80 5.71
CA ALA A 68 -7.17 -2.48 4.30
C ALA A 68 -8.29 -2.82 3.30
N LEU A 69 -9.51 -2.35 3.58
CA LEU A 69 -10.65 -2.55 2.71
C LEU A 69 -10.40 -1.93 1.32
N ASP A 70 -10.82 -2.64 0.26
CA ASP A 70 -10.62 -2.24 -1.14
C ASP A 70 -9.14 -2.01 -1.54
N ILE A 71 -8.22 -2.80 -0.95
CA ILE A 71 -6.77 -2.72 -1.27
C ILE A 71 -6.41 -3.33 -2.64
N GLY A 72 -7.36 -3.97 -3.33
CA GLY A 72 -7.11 -4.57 -4.63
C GLY A 72 -6.68 -3.55 -5.70
N GLY A 73 -5.72 -3.94 -6.54
CA GLY A 73 -5.36 -3.17 -7.72
C GLY A 73 -6.49 -3.09 -8.75
N TYR A 74 -6.31 -2.25 -9.77
CA TYR A 74 -7.30 -2.11 -10.85
C TYR A 74 -7.37 -3.39 -11.71
N ARG A 75 -8.57 -3.79 -12.12
CA ARG A 75 -8.80 -5.07 -12.85
C ARG A 75 -7.93 -5.24 -14.10
N ASP A 76 -7.73 -4.14 -14.82
CA ASP A 76 -7.02 -4.13 -16.11
C ASP A 76 -5.53 -3.74 -15.95
N ALA A 77 -5.05 -3.58 -14.71
CA ALA A 77 -3.64 -3.35 -14.38
C ALA A 77 -2.91 -4.69 -14.10
N PRO A 78 -1.57 -4.71 -14.15
CA PRO A 78 -0.80 -5.83 -13.64
C PRO A 78 -1.20 -6.19 -12.19
N PRO A 79 -1.06 -7.46 -11.77
CA PRO A 79 -1.34 -7.89 -10.39
C PRO A 79 -0.65 -6.97 -9.38
N SER A 80 -1.47 -6.27 -8.59
CA SER A 80 -1.03 -5.22 -7.71
C SER A 80 -2.04 -4.97 -6.61
N ILE A 81 -1.60 -4.22 -5.60
CA ILE A 81 -2.43 -3.64 -4.57
C ILE A 81 -2.37 -2.11 -4.65
N ARG A 82 -3.38 -1.44 -4.09
CA ARG A 82 -3.45 0.02 -4.01
C ARG A 82 -3.79 0.45 -2.59
N ILE A 83 -2.95 1.31 -2.03
CA ILE A 83 -3.13 1.87 -0.69
C ILE A 83 -3.52 3.33 -0.83
N TRP A 84 -4.59 3.74 -0.15
CA TRP A 84 -5.03 5.12 -0.11
C TRP A 84 -4.21 5.90 0.91
N CYS A 85 -3.54 6.96 0.47
CA CYS A 85 -2.64 7.79 1.27
C CYS A 85 -3.05 9.27 1.21
N GLY A 86 -4.31 9.55 0.85
CA GLY A 86 -4.86 10.89 0.69
C GLY A 86 -4.92 11.71 1.99
N SER A 87 -5.47 12.91 1.87
CA SER A 87 -5.54 13.93 2.92
C SER A 87 -6.31 13.54 4.20
N THR A 88 -7.10 12.48 4.15
CA THR A 88 -7.91 11.97 5.27
C THR A 88 -7.31 10.75 5.94
N VAL A 89 -6.15 10.28 5.49
CA VAL A 89 -5.49 9.08 6.03
C VAL A 89 -4.36 9.51 6.95
N GLU A 90 -4.42 9.09 8.22
CA GLU A 90 -3.39 9.38 9.20
C GLU A 90 -2.14 8.53 8.93
N THR A 91 -0.95 9.13 9.12
CA THR A 91 0.32 8.42 8.90
C THR A 91 0.48 7.24 9.84
N SER A 92 -0.03 7.36 11.07
CA SER A 92 -0.07 6.26 12.05
C SER A 92 -0.87 5.05 11.57
N ASP A 93 -1.94 5.26 10.79
CA ASP A 93 -2.75 4.15 10.26
C ASP A 93 -2.00 3.43 9.15
N VAL A 94 -1.23 4.17 8.33
CA VAL A 94 -0.35 3.58 7.31
C VAL A 94 0.79 2.79 7.98
N GLU A 95 1.40 3.31 9.04
CA GLU A 95 2.40 2.58 9.82
C GLU A 95 1.82 1.30 10.45
N ALA A 96 0.61 1.39 11.02
CA ALA A 96 -0.09 0.25 11.60
C ALA A 96 -0.45 -0.82 10.55
N LEU A 97 -0.65 -0.43 9.28
CA LEU A 97 -0.91 -1.35 8.17
C LEU A 97 0.32 -2.19 7.79
N MET A 98 1.55 -1.70 7.98
CA MET A 98 2.77 -2.38 7.51
C MET A 98 2.94 -3.82 8.04
N PRO A 99 2.79 -4.08 9.36
CA PRO A 99 2.85 -5.46 9.87
C PRO A 99 1.72 -6.35 9.32
N TRP A 100 0.54 -5.80 9.02
CA TRP A 100 -0.54 -6.55 8.40
C TRP A 100 -0.20 -6.99 6.98
N LEU A 101 0.43 -6.13 6.17
CA LEU A 101 0.88 -6.51 4.83
C LEU A 101 1.91 -7.64 4.88
N THR A 102 2.86 -7.56 5.82
CA THR A 102 3.87 -8.60 6.02
C THR A 102 3.22 -9.94 6.39
N TRP A 103 2.38 -9.93 7.43
CA TRP A 103 1.67 -11.13 7.87
C TRP A 103 0.80 -11.76 6.77
N ALA A 104 0.06 -10.94 6.03
CA ALA A 104 -0.79 -11.43 4.95
C ALA A 104 0.05 -12.02 3.81
N TYR A 105 1.17 -11.39 3.45
CA TYR A 105 2.07 -11.90 2.42
C TYR A 105 2.67 -13.25 2.82
N GLU A 106 3.23 -13.36 4.03
CA GLU A 106 3.79 -14.60 4.56
C GLU A 106 2.75 -15.73 4.64
N THR A 107 1.53 -15.40 5.05
CA THR A 107 0.41 -16.36 5.12
C THR A 107 0.06 -16.90 3.74
N ILE A 108 -0.04 -16.04 2.72
CA ILE A 108 -0.34 -16.46 1.35
C ILE A 108 0.82 -17.24 0.72
N LYS A 109 2.07 -16.85 1.01
CA LYS A 109 3.26 -17.51 0.44
C LYS A 109 3.51 -18.90 1.04
N SER A 110 3.04 -19.14 2.26
CA SER A 110 3.18 -20.41 2.97
C SER A 110 2.11 -21.45 2.62
N ASN A 111 1.08 -21.05 1.87
CA ASN A 111 0.00 -21.93 1.38
C ASN A 111 0.29 -22.46 -0.03
#